data_AF-A0A5U3TZ58-F1
#
_entry.id   AF-A0A5U3TZ58-F1
#
_cell.length_a   1.000
_cell.length_b   1.000
_cell.length_c   1.000
_cell.angle_alpha   90.00
_cell.angle_beta   90.00
_cell.angle_gamma   90.00
#
_symmetry.space_group_name_H-M   'P 1'
#
loop_
_entity.id
_entity.type
_entity.pdbx_description
1 polymer ?
#
loop_
_entity_poly.entity_id
_entity_poly.type
_entity_poly.pdbx_seq_one_letter_code
_entity_poly.pdbx_strand_id
1 'polypeptide(L)'
;MTTLDKFDFSAGLTPDVFRAFFVHCYRHGVSDIHLQSGGPLVLGHHGRKIRASAFTLDHSTLLLLIDSLFSPLVKARIQAGKGDDAALQLEGDSQQRYGLERG
;
A
#
# COMPACT_ATOMS: atom_id res chain seq x y z
N MET A 1 -8.47 19.29 -2.57
CA MET A 1 -7.73 18.12 -3.08
C MET A 1 -6.28 18.27 -2.64
N THR A 2 -5.80 17.38 -1.79
CA THR A 2 -4.43 17.37 -1.24
C THR A 2 -3.52 16.58 -2.18
N THR A 3 -2.21 16.85 -2.27
CA THR A 3 -1.29 16.05 -3.11
C THR A 3 -1.36 14.54 -2.87
N LEU A 4 -1.79 14.12 -1.67
CA LEU A 4 -2.07 12.73 -1.29
C LEU A 4 -3.16 12.03 -2.13
N ASP A 5 -4.16 12.76 -2.62
CA ASP A 5 -5.26 12.20 -3.43
C ASP A 5 -4.95 12.13 -4.93
N LYS A 6 -3.72 12.49 -5.32
CA LYS A 6 -3.29 12.64 -6.72
C LYS A 6 -2.30 11.57 -7.20
N PHE A 7 -2.06 10.52 -6.42
CA PHE A 7 -1.18 9.45 -6.90
C PHE A 7 -1.82 8.80 -8.14
N ASP A 8 -1.01 8.62 -9.19
CA ASP A 8 -1.51 8.07 -10.45
C ASP A 8 -1.59 6.54 -10.39
N PHE A 9 -2.81 6.02 -10.41
CA PHE A 9 -3.10 4.59 -10.47
C PHE A 9 -3.53 4.13 -11.88
N SER A 10 -3.29 4.93 -12.93
CA SER A 10 -3.69 4.61 -14.31
C SER A 10 -3.13 3.29 -14.82
N ALA A 11 -1.94 2.89 -14.36
CA ALA A 11 -1.31 1.60 -14.65
C ALA A 11 -1.94 0.40 -13.89
N GLY A 12 -2.96 0.64 -13.06
CA GLY A 12 -3.55 -0.34 -12.16
C GLY A 12 -2.81 -0.49 -10.84
N LEU A 13 -3.40 -1.23 -9.91
CA LEU A 13 -2.84 -1.44 -8.57
C LEU A 13 -2.00 -2.71 -8.51
N THR A 14 -0.83 -2.68 -9.15
CA THR A 14 0.16 -3.77 -9.09
C THR A 14 1.03 -3.66 -7.83
N PRO A 15 1.76 -4.72 -7.44
CA PRO A 15 2.70 -4.65 -6.32
C PRO A 15 3.74 -3.53 -6.45
N ASP A 16 4.27 -3.30 -7.65
CA ASP A 16 5.27 -2.25 -7.90
C ASP A 16 4.65 -0.85 -7.83
N VAL A 17 3.46 -0.65 -8.39
CA VAL A 17 2.71 0.61 -8.25
C VAL A 17 2.38 0.88 -6.78
N PHE A 18 2.04 -0.17 -6.02
CA PHE A 18 1.75 -0.03 -4.60
C PHE A 18 3.01 0.28 -3.76
N ARG A 19 4.17 -0.26 -4.12
CA ARG A 19 5.47 0.14 -3.55
C ARG A 19 5.78 1.61 -3.83
N ALA A 20 5.56 2.09 -5.06
CA ALA A 20 5.66 3.51 -5.38
C ALA A 20 4.68 4.37 -4.56
N PHE A 21 3.46 3.86 -4.34
CA PHE A 21 2.46 4.52 -3.52
C PHE A 21 2.87 4.61 -2.04
N PHE A 22 3.52 3.59 -1.48
CA PHE A 22 4.11 3.68 -0.14
C PHE A 22 5.13 4.82 -0.04
N VAL A 23 6.01 4.96 -1.04
CA VAL A 23 7.00 6.05 -1.07
C VAL A 23 6.33 7.42 -1.17
N HIS A 24 5.28 7.54 -1.98
CA HIS A 24 4.46 8.75 -2.05
C HIS A 24 3.87 9.10 -0.67
N CYS A 25 3.27 8.12 0.01
CA CYS A 25 2.71 8.29 1.35
C CYS A 25 3.78 8.71 2.37
N TYR A 26 4.95 8.07 2.34
CA TYR A 26 6.09 8.40 3.20
C TYR A 26 6.55 9.85 3.01
N ARG A 27 6.74 10.29 1.76
CA ARG A 27 7.17 11.66 1.42
C ARG A 27 6.18 12.74 1.84
N HIS A 28 4.93 12.36 2.05
CA HIS A 28 3.86 13.26 2.46
C HIS A 28 3.41 13.06 3.92
N GLY A 29 4.18 12.34 4.75
CA GLY A 29 3.93 12.25 6.19
C GLY A 29 2.64 11.50 6.55
N VAL A 30 2.22 10.55 5.71
CA VAL A 30 1.11 9.63 6.02
C VAL A 30 1.52 8.71 7.18
N SER A 31 0.66 8.56 8.18
CA SER A 31 0.89 7.69 9.34
C SER A 31 0.46 6.25 9.10
N ASP A 32 -0.62 6.04 8.37
CA ASP A 32 -1.25 4.75 8.19
C ASP A 32 -1.95 4.64 6.83
N ILE A 33 -1.97 3.43 6.29
CA ILE A 33 -2.68 3.08 5.06
C ILE A 33 -3.67 1.98 5.40
N HIS A 34 -4.94 2.27 5.19
CA HIS A 34 -6.04 1.34 5.41
C HIS A 34 -6.50 0.75 4.08
N LEU A 35 -6.42 -0.57 3.98
CA LEU A 35 -6.86 -1.37 2.84
C LEU A 35 -8.03 -2.27 3.25
N GLN A 36 -9.09 -2.29 2.45
CA GLN A 36 -10.20 -3.19 2.65
C GLN A 36 -10.79 -3.62 1.30
N SER A 37 -11.06 -4.91 1.15
CA SER A 37 -11.78 -5.43 -0.02
C SER A 37 -13.15 -4.76 -0.14
N GLY A 38 -13.47 -4.26 -1.34
CA GLY A 38 -14.67 -3.49 -1.66
C GLY A 38 -14.63 -2.02 -1.24
N GLY A 39 -13.58 -1.57 -0.55
CA GLY A 39 -13.40 -0.19 -0.09
C GLY A 39 -12.39 0.59 -0.93
N PRO A 40 -12.36 1.93 -0.86
CA PRO A 40 -11.27 2.70 -1.43
C PRO A 40 -9.99 2.55 -0.59
N LEU A 41 -8.85 2.97 -1.14
CA LEU A 41 -7.63 3.18 -0.36
C LEU A 41 -7.83 4.41 0.53
N VAL A 42 -7.56 4.26 1.82
CA VAL A 42 -7.72 5.34 2.81
C VAL A 42 -6.39 5.56 3.53
N LEU A 43 -6.01 6.84 3.68
CA LEU A 43 -4.79 7.26 4.34
C LEU A 43 -5.12 7.98 5.65
N GLY A 44 -4.39 7.68 6.71
CA GLY A 44 -4.31 8.53 7.89
C GLY A 44 -3.23 9.59 7.70
N HIS A 45 -3.63 10.85 7.79
CA HIS A 45 -2.70 11.98 7.67
C HIS A 45 -3.10 13.05 8.68
N HIS A 46 -2.20 13.32 9.64
CA HIS A 46 -2.40 14.27 10.74
C HIS A 46 -3.77 14.13 11.43
N GLY A 47 -4.14 12.89 11.78
CA GLY A 47 -5.40 12.57 12.48
C GLY A 47 -6.66 12.61 11.61
N ARG A 48 -6.53 12.75 10.29
CA ARG A 48 -7.66 12.73 9.34
C ARG A 48 -7.57 11.54 8.40
N LYS A 49 -8.72 10.98 8.04
CA LYS A 49 -8.84 9.96 7.00
C LYS A 49 -9.05 10.62 5.64
N ILE A 50 -8.20 10.30 4.67
CA ILE A 50 -8.24 10.83 3.31
C ILE A 50 -8.43 9.66 2.35
N ARG A 51 -9.41 9.77 1.46
CA ARG A 51 -9.57 8.81 0.36
C ARG A 51 -8.50 9.07 -0.70
N ALA A 52 -7.69 8.07 -1.01
CA ALA A 52 -6.57 8.19 -1.95
C ALA A 52 -6.84 7.57 -3.34
N SER A 53 -7.87 6.74 -3.49
CA SER A 53 -8.23 6.14 -4.78
C SER A 53 -9.65 6.50 -5.22
N ALA A 54 -9.82 6.69 -6.53
CA ALA A 54 -11.15 6.80 -7.14
C ALA A 54 -11.86 5.44 -7.26
N PHE A 55 -11.11 4.35 -7.36
CA PHE A 55 -11.61 2.98 -7.44
C PHE A 55 -11.73 2.31 -6.06
N THR A 56 -12.44 1.18 -6.02
CA THR A 56 -12.48 0.26 -4.88
C THR A 56 -11.51 -0.90 -5.08
N LEU A 57 -10.86 -1.34 -4.02
CA LEU A 57 -9.92 -2.46 -4.01
C LEU A 57 -10.68 -3.79 -4.10
N ASP A 58 -10.45 -4.58 -5.14
CA ASP A 58 -11.02 -5.92 -5.25
C ASP A 58 -10.28 -6.93 -4.34
N HIS A 59 -10.97 -8.03 -4.00
CA HIS A 59 -10.44 -9.04 -3.09
C HIS A 59 -9.19 -9.73 -3.64
N SER A 60 -9.17 -10.06 -4.92
CA SER A 60 -8.02 -10.71 -5.58
C SER A 60 -6.78 -9.84 -5.54
N THR A 61 -6.90 -8.54 -5.82
CA THR A 61 -5.79 -7.59 -5.75
C THR A 61 -5.30 -7.43 -4.31
N LEU A 62 -6.20 -7.35 -3.31
CA LEU A 62 -5.78 -7.32 -1.91
C LEU A 62 -4.95 -8.56 -1.54
N LEU A 63 -5.40 -9.76 -1.93
CA LEU A 63 -4.64 -11.00 -1.69
C LEU A 63 -3.31 -11.02 -2.44
N LEU A 64 -3.26 -10.52 -3.68
CA LEU A 64 -2.04 -10.40 -4.46
C LEU A 64 -1.04 -9.45 -3.77
N LEU A 65 -1.50 -8.30 -3.28
CA LEU A 65 -0.65 -7.35 -2.56
C LEU A 65 -0.11 -7.96 -1.27
N ILE A 66 -0.96 -8.65 -0.50
CA ILE A 66 -0.51 -9.34 0.73
C ILE A 66 0.59 -10.36 0.40
N ASP A 67 0.37 -11.20 -0.62
CA ASP A 67 1.34 -12.22 -1.05
C ASP A 67 2.67 -11.62 -1.52
N SER A 68 2.61 -10.48 -2.21
CA SER A 68 3.77 -9.85 -2.86
C SER A 68 4.58 -8.95 -1.92
N LEU A 69 3.96 -8.44 -0.86
CA LEU A 69 4.60 -7.53 0.10
C LEU A 69 5.05 -8.28 1.35
N PHE A 70 4.26 -9.25 1.79
CA PHE A 70 4.58 -10.08 2.93
C PHE A 70 5.08 -11.46 2.46
N SER A 71 4.90 -12.47 3.31
CA SER A 71 5.22 -13.86 2.97
C SER A 71 3.95 -14.66 2.66
N PRO A 72 4.06 -15.77 1.91
CA PRO A 72 2.94 -16.69 1.69
C PRO A 72 2.31 -17.21 3.00
N LEU A 73 3.07 -17.25 4.10
CA LEU A 73 2.58 -17.66 5.41
C LEU A 73 1.55 -16.66 5.98
N VAL A 74 1.75 -15.36 5.75
CA VAL A 74 0.82 -14.32 6.20
C VAL A 74 -0.52 -14.49 5.49
N LYS A 75 -0.49 -14.65 4.17
CA LYS A 75 -1.68 -14.92 3.36
C LYS A 75 -2.42 -16.18 3.82
N ALA A 76 -1.70 -17.29 4.05
CA ALA A 76 -2.29 -18.53 4.51
C ALA A 76 -2.99 -18.39 5.89
N ARG A 77 -2.39 -17.66 6.84
CA ARG A 77 -2.99 -17.42 8.16
C ARG A 77 -4.26 -16.57 8.07
N ILE A 78 -4.23 -15.49 7.29
CA ILE A 78 -5.39 -14.63 7.05
C ILE A 78 -6.54 -15.43 6.43
N GLN A 79 -6.24 -16.26 5.42
CA GLN A 79 -7.25 -17.12 4.78
C GLN A 79 -7.80 -18.21 5.71
N ALA A 80 -7.04 -18.63 6.73
CA ALA A 80 -7.51 -19.53 7.79
C ALA A 80 -8.35 -18.83 8.88
N GLY A 81 -8.68 -17.55 8.68
CA GLY A 81 -9.47 -16.76 9.64
C GLY A 81 -8.66 -16.27 10.85
N LYS A 82 -7.33 -16.32 10.78
CA LYS A 82 -6.44 -15.82 11.83
C LYS A 82 -5.83 -14.50 11.39
N GLY A 83 -5.95 -13.47 12.21
CA GLY A 83 -5.19 -12.23 12.02
C GLY A 83 -3.68 -12.49 12.06
N ASP A 84 -2.91 -11.59 11.48
CA ASP A 84 -1.45 -11.68 11.47
C ASP A 84 -0.85 -10.27 11.55
N ASP A 85 0.28 -10.16 12.26
CA ASP A 85 1.03 -8.92 12.43
C ASP A 85 2.43 -9.15 11.86
N ALA A 86 2.75 -8.45 10.77
CA ALA A 86 4.02 -8.60 10.07
C ALA A 86 4.66 -7.24 9.78
N ALA A 87 5.97 -7.15 9.98
CA ALA A 87 6.74 -5.99 9.57
C ALA A 87 6.92 -6.01 8.04
N LEU A 88 6.77 -4.84 7.43
CA LEU A 88 7.08 -4.58 6.02
C LEU A 88 8.14 -3.49 5.96
N GLN A 89 9.27 -3.78 5.31
CA GLN A 89 10.33 -2.82 5.05
C GLN A 89 10.48 -2.63 3.55
N LEU A 90 10.53 -1.38 3.10
CA LEU A 90 10.89 -1.00 1.75
C LEU A 90 12.26 -0.34 1.79
N GLU A 91 13.22 -0.96 1.14
CA GLU A 91 14.59 -0.45 1.04
C GLU A 91 14.76 0.23 -0.31
N GLY A 92 15.48 1.35 -0.31
CA GLY A 92 15.98 1.94 -1.54
C GLY A 92 17.15 1.13 -2.08
N ASP A 93 17.34 1.11 -3.39
CA ASP A 93 18.46 0.43 -4.01
C ASP A 93 19.30 1.36 -4.90
N SER A 94 20.39 0.85 -5.45
CA SER A 94 21.27 1.60 -6.35
C SER A 94 20.60 2.04 -7.65
N GLN A 95 19.41 1.51 -7.97
CA GLN A 95 18.60 1.89 -9.12
C GLN A 95 17.57 2.97 -8.77
N GLN A 96 17.61 3.51 -7.54
CA GLN A 96 16.60 4.42 -7.00
C GLN A 96 15.17 3.90 -7.23
N ARG A 97 14.95 2.58 -7.10
CA ARG A 97 13.63 2.00 -7.30
C ARG A 97 12.62 2.71 -6.40
N TYR A 98 11.52 3.14 -7.01
CA TYR A 98 10.45 3.92 -6.37
C TYR A 98 10.85 5.32 -5.87
N GLY A 99 12.05 5.81 -6.23
CA GLY A 99 12.58 7.11 -5.82
C GLY A 99 13.15 7.14 -4.40
N LEU A 100 13.43 5.98 -3.79
CA LEU A 100 14.16 5.91 -2.53
C LEU A 100 15.67 5.99 -2.80
N GLU A 101 16.37 6.82 -2.04
CA GLU A 101 17.84 6.78 -2.00
C GLU A 101 18.29 5.47 -1.34
N ARG A 102 19.50 5.02 -1.66
CA ARG A 102 20.08 3.82 -1.06
C ARG A 102 20.17 3.98 0.46
N GLY A 103 19.52 3.08 1.21
CA GLY A 103 19.53 3.09 2.68
C GLY A 103 18.55 2.09 3.25
#